data_AF-A0A4Y3NG29-F1
#
_entry.id   AF-A0A4Y3NG29-F1
#
_cell.length_a   1.000
_cell.length_b   1.000
_cell.length_c   1.000
_cell.angle_alpha   90.00
_cell.angle_beta   90.00
_cell.angle_gamma   90.00
#
_symmetry.space_group_name_H-M   'P 1'
#
loop_
_entity.id
_entity.type
_entity.pdbx_description
1 polymer ?
#
loop_
_entity_poly.entity_id
_entity_poly.type
_entity_poly.pdbx_seq_one_letter_code
_entity_poly.pdbx_strand_id
1 'polypeptide(L)'
;MATAEALDLEITTEPRIIEAENHFEGLHPTKSEFLKPKHWIYFRNPLRPSWGEPYKEQAARMLAAVEDARVKAIELGGDGAEAILVSHQLPIWSTRLTAEGRRLAHDPRKRECTLTSLTSLTLDGDGKIIRVEYTEPAAVLLPGAASTPGA
;
A
#
# COMPACT_ATOMS: atom_id res chain seq x y z
N MET A 1 1.49 -12.02 18.72
CA MET A 1 0.06 -12.22 18.42
C MET A 1 -0.23 -11.48 17.12
N ALA A 2 -0.86 -12.13 16.15
CA ALA A 2 -1.24 -11.46 14.91
C ALA A 2 -2.45 -10.52 15.17
N THR A 3 -2.63 -9.48 14.35
CA THR A 3 -3.73 -8.51 14.54
C THR A 3 -5.11 -9.17 14.60
N ALA A 4 -5.37 -10.13 13.71
CA ALA A 4 -6.64 -10.84 13.65
C ALA A 4 -6.89 -11.66 14.93
N GLU A 5 -5.85 -12.33 15.46
CA GLU A 5 -5.92 -13.09 16.71
C GLU A 5 -6.18 -12.16 17.92
N ALA A 6 -5.55 -10.99 17.95
CA ALA A 6 -5.75 -10.02 19.02
C ALA A 6 -7.15 -9.40 19.04
N LEU A 7 -7.84 -9.40 17.90
CA LEU A 7 -9.18 -8.83 17.74
C LEU A 7 -10.27 -9.91 17.62
N ASP A 8 -9.92 -11.20 17.69
CA ASP A 8 -10.83 -12.32 17.48
C ASP A 8 -11.60 -12.23 16.15
N LEU A 9 -10.88 -11.89 15.06
CA LEU A 9 -11.44 -11.71 13.71
C LEU A 9 -10.96 -12.79 12.74
N GLU A 10 -11.84 -13.20 11.83
CA GLU A 10 -11.48 -14.06 10.70
C GLU A 10 -10.71 -13.26 9.62
N ILE A 11 -9.68 -13.88 9.04
CA ILE A 11 -8.92 -13.30 7.94
C ILE A 11 -9.59 -13.66 6.62
N THR A 12 -9.84 -12.65 5.78
CA THR A 12 -10.22 -12.84 4.38
C THR A 12 -9.09 -12.34 3.46
N THR A 13 -8.79 -13.08 2.40
CA THR A 13 -7.78 -12.69 1.42
C THR A 13 -8.37 -11.79 0.34
N GLU A 14 -7.65 -10.73 -0.01
CA GLU A 14 -8.06 -9.78 -1.05
C GLU A 14 -6.92 -9.62 -2.09
N PRO A 15 -7.08 -10.12 -3.33
CA PRO A 15 -6.03 -10.05 -4.35
C PRO A 15 -5.70 -8.62 -4.80
N ARG A 16 -6.61 -7.64 -4.63
CA ARG A 16 -6.40 -6.25 -5.05
C ARG A 16 -5.52 -5.44 -4.10
N ILE A 17 -5.05 -6.01 -2.99
CA ILE A 17 -4.19 -5.31 -2.02
C ILE A 17 -2.76 -5.85 -1.94
N ILE A 18 -2.37 -6.71 -2.88
CA ILE A 18 -0.99 -7.19 -3.00
C ILE A 18 -0.05 -6.10 -3.57
N GLU A 19 1.26 -6.29 -3.39
CA GLU A 19 2.29 -5.41 -3.96
C GLU A 19 2.17 -5.32 -5.50
N ALA A 20 2.66 -4.22 -6.09
CA ALA A 20 2.78 -4.12 -7.54
C ALA A 20 3.70 -5.21 -8.06
N GLU A 21 3.34 -5.80 -9.18
CA GLU A 21 4.29 -6.56 -9.99
C GLU A 21 5.50 -5.66 -10.32
N ASN A 22 6.69 -6.24 -10.21
CA ASN A 22 7.93 -5.54 -10.51
C ASN A 22 8.84 -6.44 -11.34
N HIS A 23 9.24 -5.96 -12.52
CA HIS A 23 10.17 -6.66 -13.39
C HIS A 23 11.51 -6.99 -12.70
N PHE A 24 11.91 -6.19 -11.72
CA PHE A 24 13.14 -6.37 -10.95
C PHE A 24 12.97 -7.24 -9.69
N GLU A 25 11.79 -7.81 -9.47
CA GLU A 25 11.55 -8.72 -8.35
C GLU A 25 12.55 -9.89 -8.37
N GLY A 26 13.10 -10.24 -7.21
CA GLY A 26 14.14 -11.26 -7.08
C GLY A 26 15.55 -10.83 -7.51
N LEU A 27 15.75 -9.60 -8.01
CA LEU A 27 17.07 -9.06 -8.35
C LEU A 27 17.65 -8.21 -7.23
N HIS A 28 18.97 -8.25 -7.08
CA HIS A 28 19.67 -7.31 -6.19
C HIS A 28 19.77 -5.93 -6.86
N PRO A 29 19.21 -4.86 -6.27
CA PRO A 29 19.12 -3.53 -6.88
C PRO A 29 20.46 -2.79 -6.81
N THR A 30 21.46 -3.30 -7.53
CA THR A 30 22.78 -2.69 -7.66
C THR A 30 22.84 -1.81 -8.91
N LYS A 31 23.69 -0.77 -8.89
CA LYS A 31 23.92 0.07 -10.09
C LYS A 31 24.34 -0.76 -11.30
N SER A 32 25.17 -1.79 -11.08
CA SER A 32 25.60 -2.74 -12.11
C SER A 32 24.45 -3.57 -12.67
N GLU A 33 23.46 -3.96 -11.84
CA GLU A 33 22.28 -4.68 -12.32
C GLU A 33 21.48 -3.77 -13.24
N PHE A 34 21.12 -2.55 -12.81
CA PHE A 34 20.29 -1.62 -13.60
C PHE A 34 20.93 -1.17 -14.91
N LEU A 35 22.26 -1.18 -15.03
CA LEU A 35 22.96 -0.82 -16.26
C LEU A 35 22.92 -1.91 -17.34
N LYS A 36 22.47 -3.14 -17.03
CA LYS A 36 22.42 -4.23 -18.01
C LYS A 36 21.48 -3.88 -19.17
N PRO A 37 21.90 -4.04 -20.45
CA PRO A 37 21.10 -3.66 -21.62
C PRO A 37 19.68 -4.26 -21.67
N LYS A 38 19.50 -5.47 -21.11
CA LYS A 38 18.19 -6.13 -20.99
C LYS A 38 17.13 -5.28 -20.25
N HIS A 39 17.57 -4.36 -19.38
CA HIS A 39 16.67 -3.52 -18.58
C HIS A 39 16.30 -2.19 -19.25
N TRP A 40 16.99 -1.79 -20.32
CA TRP A 40 16.84 -0.45 -20.91
C TRP A 40 15.46 -0.20 -21.51
N ILE A 41 14.79 -1.25 -22.02
CA ILE A 41 13.41 -1.15 -22.51
C ILE A 41 12.44 -0.73 -21.41
N TYR A 42 12.74 -1.08 -20.15
CA TYR A 42 11.92 -0.73 -19.00
C TYR A 42 12.15 0.72 -18.56
N PHE A 43 13.37 1.26 -18.70
CA PHE A 43 13.64 2.67 -18.38
C PHE A 43 13.15 3.68 -19.43
N ARG A 44 12.58 3.22 -20.55
CA ARG A 44 12.23 4.06 -21.70
C ARG A 44 11.19 5.14 -21.39
N ASN A 45 10.31 4.91 -20.41
CA ASN A 45 9.35 5.91 -19.95
C ASN A 45 9.30 5.97 -18.42
N PRO A 46 10.04 6.88 -17.77
CA PRO A 46 10.03 6.97 -16.32
C PRO A 46 8.70 7.47 -15.74
N LEU A 47 7.83 8.07 -16.56
CA LEU A 47 6.50 8.56 -16.15
C LEU A 47 5.39 7.51 -16.30
N ARG A 48 5.67 6.43 -17.02
CA ARG A 48 4.84 5.22 -17.08
C ARG A 48 5.78 4.04 -16.87
N PRO A 49 6.15 3.76 -15.61
CA PRO A 49 7.11 2.73 -15.31
C PRO A 49 6.67 1.43 -15.99
N SER A 50 7.36 1.00 -17.03
CA SER A 50 7.04 -0.25 -17.73
C SER A 50 7.63 -1.46 -17.02
N TRP A 51 8.37 -1.23 -15.93
CA TRP A 51 8.88 -2.25 -15.03
C TRP A 51 7.87 -2.69 -13.97
N GLY A 52 6.61 -2.29 -14.05
CA GLY A 52 5.57 -2.70 -13.10
C GLY A 52 4.20 -2.13 -13.39
N GLU A 53 3.31 -2.23 -12.41
CA GLU A 53 1.94 -1.70 -12.47
C GLU A 53 1.92 -0.16 -12.45
N PRO A 54 1.12 0.51 -13.30
CA PRO A 54 0.92 1.96 -13.21
C PRO A 54 0.33 2.37 -11.86
N TYR A 55 0.93 3.36 -11.18
CA TYR A 55 0.46 3.81 -9.86
C TYR A 55 -1.01 4.20 -9.81
N LYS A 56 -1.58 4.68 -10.93
CA LYS A 56 -3.01 5.00 -11.03
C LYS A 56 -3.89 3.75 -10.96
N GLU A 57 -3.48 2.68 -11.64
CA GLU A 57 -4.21 1.41 -11.66
C GLU A 57 -4.10 0.73 -10.30
N GLN A 58 -2.90 0.76 -9.71
CA GLN A 58 -2.65 0.24 -8.37
C GLN A 58 -3.50 0.96 -7.30
N ALA A 59 -3.50 2.30 -7.31
CA ALA A 59 -4.32 3.08 -6.38
C ALA A 59 -5.82 2.83 -6.62
N ALA A 60 -6.26 2.68 -7.87
CA ALA A 60 -7.65 2.40 -8.20
C ALA A 60 -8.10 1.03 -7.67
N ARG A 61 -7.31 -0.04 -7.86
CA ARG A 61 -7.67 -1.37 -7.33
C ARG A 61 -7.69 -1.40 -5.80
N MET A 62 -6.77 -0.70 -5.15
CA MET A 62 -6.73 -0.56 -3.69
C MET A 62 -7.94 0.21 -3.16
N LEU A 63 -8.30 1.35 -3.79
CA LEU A 63 -9.47 2.12 -3.38
C LEU A 63 -10.78 1.35 -3.58
N ALA A 64 -10.89 0.55 -4.64
CA ALA A 64 -12.02 -0.35 -4.81
C ALA A 64 -12.10 -1.40 -3.69
N ALA A 65 -10.96 -1.97 -3.27
CA ALA A 65 -10.93 -2.90 -2.14
C ALA A 65 -11.26 -2.23 -0.80
N VAL A 66 -10.82 -0.98 -0.59
CA VAL A 66 -11.18 -0.19 0.60
C VAL A 66 -12.69 0.02 0.67
N GLU A 67 -13.33 0.37 -0.44
CA GLU A 67 -14.78 0.59 -0.46
C GLU A 67 -15.57 -0.70 -0.20
N ASP A 68 -15.18 -1.81 -0.84
CA ASP A 68 -15.82 -3.11 -0.59
C ASP A 68 -15.64 -3.55 0.87
N ALA A 69 -14.46 -3.32 1.46
CA ALA A 69 -14.19 -3.63 2.85
C ALA A 69 -15.00 -2.74 3.81
N ARG A 70 -15.19 -1.45 3.49
CA ARG A 70 -16.05 -0.53 4.25
C ARG A 70 -17.50 -1.01 4.26
N VAL A 71 -18.04 -1.33 3.09
CA VAL A 71 -19.40 -1.88 2.97
C VAL A 71 -19.51 -3.15 3.80
N LYS A 72 -18.52 -4.06 3.70
CA LYS A 72 -18.54 -5.31 4.43
C LYS A 72 -18.46 -5.13 5.95
N ALA A 73 -17.65 -4.19 6.43
CA ALA A 73 -17.56 -3.88 7.86
C ALA A 73 -18.90 -3.39 8.40
N ILE A 74 -19.58 -2.49 7.68
CA ILE A 74 -20.90 -1.97 8.07
C ILE A 74 -21.96 -3.09 8.06
N GLU A 75 -21.94 -3.98 7.06
CA GLU A 75 -22.85 -5.14 7.03
C GLU A 75 -22.70 -6.05 8.26
N LEU A 76 -21.47 -6.22 8.77
CA LEU A 76 -21.16 -7.12 9.87
C LEU A 76 -21.31 -6.48 11.26
N GLY A 77 -20.86 -5.22 11.39
CA GLY A 77 -20.73 -4.52 12.67
C GLY A 77 -21.68 -3.33 12.85
N GLY A 78 -22.43 -2.94 11.83
CA GLY A 78 -23.31 -1.78 11.84
C GLY A 78 -22.59 -0.44 11.66
N ASP A 79 -23.31 0.65 11.94
CA ASP A 79 -22.78 2.01 11.78
C ASP A 79 -21.55 2.24 12.67
N GLY A 80 -20.49 2.78 12.07
CA GLY A 80 -19.21 3.02 12.75
C GLY A 80 -18.26 1.83 12.79
N ALA A 81 -18.62 0.70 12.18
CA ALA A 81 -17.69 -0.41 12.00
C ALA A 81 -16.49 -0.02 11.12
N GLU A 82 -15.32 -0.56 11.46
CA GLU A 82 -14.05 -0.30 10.76
C GLU A 82 -13.49 -1.60 10.16
N ALA A 83 -12.74 -1.46 9.06
CA ALA A 83 -12.03 -2.56 8.43
C ALA A 83 -10.51 -2.36 8.56
N ILE A 84 -9.78 -3.45 8.79
CA ILE A 84 -8.31 -3.46 8.78
C ILE A 84 -7.83 -4.21 7.54
N LEU A 85 -7.10 -3.52 6.67
CA LEU A 85 -6.47 -4.10 5.49
C LEU A 85 -4.96 -4.13 5.70
N VAL A 86 -4.37 -5.32 5.65
CA VAL A 86 -2.92 -5.51 5.75
C VAL A 86 -2.36 -5.64 4.34
N SER A 87 -1.49 -4.72 3.94
CA SER A 87 -1.00 -4.58 2.56
C SER A 87 0.49 -4.22 2.54
N HIS A 88 1.00 -3.86 1.36
CA HIS A 88 2.40 -3.63 1.09
C HIS A 88 2.69 -2.14 0.88
N GLN A 89 3.97 -1.79 0.90
CA GLN A 89 4.42 -0.41 1.01
C GLN A 89 3.90 0.49 -0.12
N LEU A 90 4.10 0.08 -1.37
CA LEU A 90 3.76 0.93 -2.51
C LEU A 90 2.24 1.03 -2.77
N PRO A 91 1.42 -0.05 -2.64
CA PRO A 91 -0.03 0.06 -2.71
C PRO A 91 -0.59 1.00 -1.64
N ILE A 92 -0.13 0.90 -0.39
CA ILE A 92 -0.56 1.80 0.71
C ILE A 92 -0.19 3.24 0.36
N TRP A 93 1.06 3.48 -0.03
CA TRP A 93 1.54 4.82 -0.33
C TRP A 93 0.84 5.47 -1.54
N SER A 94 0.64 4.74 -2.63
CA SER A 94 -0.04 5.25 -3.83
C SER A 94 -1.51 5.56 -3.55
N THR A 95 -2.16 4.72 -2.74
CA THR A 95 -3.53 4.94 -2.25
C THR A 95 -3.60 6.21 -1.40
N ARG A 96 -2.68 6.37 -0.45
CA ARG A 96 -2.58 7.56 0.40
C ARG A 96 -2.38 8.84 -0.41
N LEU A 97 -1.43 8.83 -1.35
CA LEU A 97 -1.20 9.98 -2.23
C LEU A 97 -2.45 10.35 -3.02
N THR A 98 -3.19 9.36 -3.53
CA THR A 98 -4.43 9.59 -4.26
C THR A 98 -5.51 10.17 -3.36
N ALA A 99 -5.69 9.62 -2.15
CA ALA A 99 -6.66 10.08 -1.16
C ALA A 99 -6.36 11.52 -0.68
N GLU A 100 -5.09 11.89 -0.55
CA GLU A 100 -4.64 13.24 -0.20
C GLU A 100 -4.63 14.22 -1.40
N GLY A 101 -4.99 13.78 -2.61
CA GLY A 101 -4.95 14.60 -3.83
C GLY A 101 -3.54 14.98 -4.30
N ARG A 102 -2.51 14.22 -3.88
CA ARG A 102 -1.10 14.45 -4.19
C ARG A 102 -0.69 13.77 -5.51
N ARG A 103 0.45 14.21 -6.05
CA ARG A 103 1.02 13.62 -7.27
C ARG A 103 1.54 12.21 -6.99
N LEU A 104 1.14 11.24 -7.83
CA LEU A 104 1.64 9.86 -7.79
C LEU A 104 3.12 9.73 -8.17
N ALA A 105 3.67 10.66 -8.96
CA ALA A 105 5.11 10.72 -9.18
C ALA A 105 5.80 11.19 -7.88
N HIS A 106 6.58 10.31 -7.26
CA HIS A 106 7.19 10.53 -5.95
C HIS A 106 8.64 10.00 -5.89
N ASP A 107 9.38 10.46 -4.88
CA ASP A 107 10.68 9.87 -4.52
C ASP A 107 10.43 8.65 -3.61
N PRO A 108 10.81 7.43 -4.03
CA PRO A 108 10.59 6.21 -3.23
C PRO A 108 11.21 6.26 -1.83
N ARG A 109 12.23 7.09 -1.61
CA ARG A 109 12.91 7.23 -0.31
C ARG A 109 12.12 8.08 0.69
N LYS A 110 11.09 8.79 0.23
CA LYS A 110 10.25 9.68 1.04
C LYS A 110 8.88 9.08 1.36
N ARG A 111 8.71 7.78 1.15
CA ARG A 111 7.47 7.07 1.48
C ARG A 111 7.30 6.98 2.99
N GLU A 112 6.15 7.39 3.48
CA GLU A 112 5.74 7.18 4.86
C GLU A 112 4.87 5.91 4.88
N CYS A 113 5.51 4.79 5.18
CA CYS A 113 4.88 3.48 5.33
C CYS A 113 5.91 2.54 5.99
N THR A 114 6.27 2.82 7.23
CA THR A 114 7.16 1.96 8.01
C THR A 114 6.45 0.66 8.41
N LEU A 115 7.22 -0.34 8.82
CA LEU A 115 6.64 -1.56 9.39
C LEU A 115 5.71 -1.19 10.54
N THR A 116 4.53 -1.82 10.60
CA THR A 116 3.51 -1.58 11.63
C THR A 116 3.03 -0.11 11.75
N SER A 117 3.10 0.65 10.65
CA SER A 117 2.41 1.95 10.53
C SER A 117 0.95 1.77 10.11
N LEU A 118 0.14 2.80 10.36
CA LEU A 118 -1.26 2.86 9.97
C LEU A 118 -1.50 4.06 9.07
N THR A 119 -2.10 3.82 7.91
CA THR A 119 -2.74 4.87 7.10
C THR A 119 -4.26 4.68 7.23
N SER A 120 -4.92 5.57 7.96
CA SER A 120 -6.36 5.53 8.16
C SER A 120 -7.06 6.41 7.14
N LEU A 121 -8.07 5.85 6.46
CA LEU A 121 -8.96 6.57 5.56
C LEU A 121 -10.34 6.66 6.21
N THR A 122 -10.81 7.86 6.52
CA THR A 122 -12.19 8.07 6.98
C THR A 122 -13.05 8.40 5.77
N LEU A 123 -14.11 7.63 5.57
CA LEU A 123 -15.08 7.82 4.50
C LEU A 123 -16.43 8.27 5.08
N ASP A 124 -17.15 9.11 4.35
CA ASP A 124 -18.53 9.46 4.68
C ASP A 124 -19.53 8.38 4.19
N GLY A 125 -20.83 8.64 4.39
CA GLY A 125 -21.89 7.69 4.00
C GLY A 125 -21.96 7.41 2.49
N ASP A 126 -21.47 8.33 1.67
CA ASP A 126 -21.44 8.21 0.21
C ASP A 126 -20.14 7.54 -0.29
N GLY A 127 -19.29 7.07 0.63
CA GLY A 127 -18.00 6.45 0.30
C GLY A 127 -16.94 7.46 -0.12
N LYS A 128 -17.12 8.76 0.14
CA LYS A 128 -16.10 9.77 -0.15
C LYS A 128 -15.12 9.87 1.01
N ILE A 129 -13.82 9.85 0.70
CA ILE A 129 -12.76 10.07 1.69
C ILE A 129 -12.82 11.53 2.18
N ILE A 130 -13.01 11.70 3.49
CA ILE A 130 -13.08 13.00 4.17
C ILE A 130 -11.88 13.27 5.07
N ARG A 131 -11.12 12.24 5.44
CA ARG A 131 -9.89 12.37 6.25
C ARG A 131 -8.90 11.28 5.90
N VAL A 132 -7.62 11.63 5.96
CA VAL A 132 -6.49 10.71 5.84
C VAL A 132 -5.56 10.97 7.02
N GLU A 133 -5.16 9.93 7.74
CA GLU A 133 -4.25 10.02 8.87
C GLU A 133 -3.14 8.99 8.76
N TYR A 134 -1.93 9.36 9.17
CA TYR A 134 -0.80 8.45 9.25
C TYR A 134 -0.26 8.42 10.67
N THR A 135 -0.04 7.23 11.21
CA THR A 135 0.57 7.04 12.53
C THR A 135 1.56 5.88 12.53
N GLU A 136 2.54 5.94 13.44
CA GLU A 136 3.53 4.88 13.64
C GLU A 136 3.52 4.41 15.11
N PRO A 137 2.49 3.66 15.54
CA PRO A 137 2.31 3.29 16.95
C PRO A 137 3.50 2.50 17.52
N ALA A 138 4.16 1.72 16.67
CA ALA A 138 5.30 0.87 17.01
C ALA A 138 6.65 1.46 16.55
N ALA A 139 6.74 2.78 16.31
CA ALA A 139 7.97 3.44 15.88
C ALA A 139 9.20 3.12 16.76
N VAL A 140 8.98 2.96 18.07
CA VAL A 140 10.03 2.61 19.06
C VAL A 140 10.70 1.25 18.79
N LEU A 141 10.03 0.36 18.04
CA LEU A 141 10.53 -0.97 17.70
C LEU A 141 11.27 -1.01 16.36
N LEU A 142 11.30 0.10 15.61
CA LEU A 142 11.98 0.18 14.31
C LEU A 142 13.52 0.08 14.40
N PRO A 143 14.21 0.64 15.42
CA PRO A 143 15.65 0.48 15.52
C PRO A 143 16.07 -1.00 15.61
N GLY A 144 16.84 -1.47 14.64
CA GLY A 144 17.30 -2.87 14.58
C GLY A 144 16.30 -3.85 13.96
N ALA A 145 15.12 -3.40 13.52
CA ALA A 145 14.20 -4.22 12.76
C ALA A 145 14.80 -4.59 11.39
N ALA A 146 14.48 -5.80 10.91
CA ALA A 146 14.92 -6.25 9.60
C ALA A 146 14.38 -5.31 8.51
N SER A 147 15.27 -4.86 7.62
CA SER A 147 14.92 -3.95 6.53
C SER A 147 14.42 -4.67 5.28
N THR A 148 13.99 -5.93 5.42
CA THR A 148 13.55 -6.76 4.29
C THR A 148 12.28 -6.13 3.69
N PRO A 149 12.32 -5.64 2.44
CA PRO A 149 11.12 -5.13 1.81
C PRO A 149 10.14 -6.28 1.54
N GLY A 150 8.86 -6.10 1.86
CA GLY A 150 7.80 -7.03 1.48
C GLY A 150 7.69 -8.32 2.30
N ALA A 151 8.16 -8.32 3.56
CA ALA A 151 7.79 -9.36 4.53
C ALA A 151 6.43 -9.06 5.18
#